data_AF-A0A6P5J5T1-F1
#
_entry.id   AF-A0A6P5J5T1-F1
#
_cell.length_a   1.000
_cell.length_b   1.000
_cell.length_c   1.000
_cell.angle_alpha   90.00
_cell.angle_beta   90.00
_cell.angle_gamma   90.00
#
_symmetry.space_group_name_H-M   'P 1'
#
loop_
_entity.id
_entity.type
_entity.pdbx_description
1 polymer ?
#
loop_
_entity_poly.entity_id
_entity_poly.type
_entity_poly.pdbx_seq_one_letter_code
_entity_poly.pdbx_strand_id
1 'polypeptide(L)'
;MAGSAALDVSRGGLVVRGGSRFLATGTDRSDDGSFFIYDCSKAEKKPQEDKGTVVRRCTSLTFTATDEKILVADKSGDVYSFSVLVPHQSGRLELGHLSMLLDVALSPDDRYILTADRDEKIRVSLFAAPHNIESFCLGHTEFVSRIFVVPNHPDLLLSTSGDCTLRLWEYKIGKELQCYHLNRLRNPEATPCEKIFAVSRITYCCQENYIAILCDCIPVIYIFQLDDTKKQLIYKQQLTFNHRVWDIAFEETQGLWVLQECREMPVLLYHLENGQWQPISKNEVLKKISNNLHENWTMVEGGSPGMDDSFSSLYKTTFDNMTNYLKKKEERVQQQLEKKKRRKNP
;
A
#
# COMPACT_ATOMS: atom_id res chain seq x y z
N MET A 1 13.35 -20.51 -4.27
CA MET A 1 12.45 -20.09 -5.36
C MET A 1 11.19 -20.93 -5.32
N ALA A 2 10.17 -20.46 -4.61
CA ALA A 2 8.78 -20.88 -4.67
C ALA A 2 8.08 -20.09 -3.55
N GLY A 3 7.27 -19.09 -3.92
CA GLY A 3 6.60 -18.25 -2.95
C GLY A 3 5.87 -17.06 -3.55
N SER A 4 5.42 -17.13 -4.81
CA SER A 4 4.44 -16.16 -5.29
C SER A 4 3.07 -16.61 -4.80
N ALA A 5 2.53 -15.89 -3.84
CA ALA A 5 1.14 -16.01 -3.50
C ALA A 5 0.59 -14.64 -3.20
N ALA A 6 -0.01 -14.05 -4.22
CA ALA A 6 -0.78 -12.84 -4.10
C ALA A 6 -2.26 -13.18 -4.35
N LEU A 7 -3.09 -12.93 -3.34
CA LEU A 7 -4.47 -12.48 -3.44
C LEU A 7 -4.91 -12.10 -2.04
N ASP A 8 -5.20 -10.81 -1.85
CA ASP A 8 -5.46 -10.19 -0.55
C ASP A 8 -6.74 -9.35 -0.68
N VAL A 9 -7.85 -9.84 -0.12
CA VAL A 9 -9.16 -9.21 -0.33
C VAL A 9 -9.29 -8.00 0.61
N SER A 10 -9.33 -6.80 0.04
CA SER A 10 -9.58 -5.59 0.81
C SER A 10 -11.02 -5.52 1.33
N ARG A 11 -11.17 -4.87 2.51
CA ARG A 11 -12.42 -4.46 3.17
C ARG A 11 -13.21 -5.59 3.85
N GLY A 12 -12.60 -6.23 4.84
CA GLY A 12 -13.28 -7.14 5.75
C GLY A 12 -12.38 -8.24 6.29
N GLY A 13 -11.32 -8.57 5.55
CA GLY A 13 -10.30 -9.49 6.01
C GLY A 13 -9.13 -9.69 5.06
N LEU A 14 -7.91 -9.54 5.57
CA LEU A 14 -6.64 -9.56 4.82
C LEU A 14 -6.07 -10.98 4.75
N VAL A 15 -5.83 -11.52 3.55
CA VAL A 15 -5.22 -12.84 3.38
C VAL A 15 -3.75 -12.70 2.98
N VAL A 16 -2.83 -13.03 3.89
CA VAL A 16 -1.39 -13.06 3.58
C VAL A 16 -0.90 -14.50 3.59
N ARG A 17 -0.33 -14.92 2.45
CA ARG A 17 0.23 -16.26 2.29
C ARG A 17 1.72 -16.25 2.60
N GLY A 18 2.11 -17.11 3.55
CA GLY A 18 3.49 -17.54 3.79
C GLY A 18 3.61 -19.03 3.47
N GLY A 19 4.13 -19.36 2.29
CA GLY A 19 4.34 -20.75 1.86
C GLY A 19 3.06 -21.59 1.76
N SER A 20 2.86 -22.54 2.69
CA SER A 20 1.71 -23.47 2.79
C SER A 20 0.60 -23.02 3.76
N ARG A 21 0.73 -21.84 4.39
CA ARG A 21 -0.19 -21.31 5.42
C ARG A 21 -0.78 -19.97 4.97
N PHE A 22 -2.01 -19.67 5.38
CA PHE A 22 -2.73 -18.44 5.04
C PHE A 22 -3.14 -17.72 6.33
N LEU A 23 -2.76 -16.47 6.54
CA LEU A 23 -3.36 -15.63 7.57
C LEU A 23 -4.63 -15.02 6.99
N ALA A 24 -5.76 -14.94 7.70
CA ALA A 24 -6.89 -14.09 7.30
C ALA A 24 -7.25 -13.17 8.46
N THR A 25 -7.10 -11.85 8.33
CA THR A 25 -7.63 -10.94 9.36
C THR A 25 -9.15 -10.85 9.22
N GLY A 26 -9.87 -10.52 10.28
CA GLY A 26 -11.29 -10.20 10.20
C GLY A 26 -11.46 -8.81 10.79
N THR A 27 -11.76 -7.81 9.96
CA THR A 27 -12.04 -6.45 10.44
C THR A 27 -13.54 -6.28 10.60
N ASP A 28 -14.13 -6.99 11.56
CA ASP A 28 -15.40 -6.56 12.12
C ASP A 28 -15.17 -5.29 12.97
N ARG A 29 -16.22 -4.49 13.15
CA ARG A 29 -16.21 -3.10 13.61
C ARG A 29 -15.83 -2.87 15.07
N SER A 30 -14.97 -3.68 15.67
CA SER A 30 -14.46 -3.43 17.00
C SER A 30 -13.15 -2.63 16.94
N ASP A 31 -12.94 -1.73 17.90
CA ASP A 31 -11.67 -1.03 18.12
C ASP A 31 -10.53 -1.98 18.54
N ASP A 32 -10.74 -3.31 18.46
CA ASP A 32 -9.71 -4.31 18.70
C ASP A 32 -8.94 -4.60 17.41
N GLY A 33 -7.61 -4.52 17.48
CA GLY A 33 -6.72 -4.85 16.36
C GLY A 33 -6.55 -6.37 16.21
N SER A 34 -7.64 -7.14 16.15
CA SER A 34 -7.55 -8.60 16.10
C SER A 34 -7.18 -9.12 14.70
N PHE A 35 -6.36 -10.18 14.65
CA PHE A 35 -6.01 -10.89 13.42
C PHE A 35 -6.10 -12.41 13.63
N PHE A 36 -6.37 -13.18 12.56
CA PHE A 36 -6.55 -14.63 12.64
C PHE A 36 -5.58 -15.39 11.74
N ILE A 37 -5.01 -16.48 12.25
CA ILE A 37 -4.14 -17.39 11.50
C ILE A 37 -4.91 -18.62 11.05
N TYR A 38 -4.80 -18.98 9.76
CA TYR A 38 -5.36 -20.22 9.19
C TYR A 38 -4.25 -21.14 8.66
N ASP A 39 -4.13 -22.34 9.22
CA ASP A 39 -3.23 -23.36 8.69
C ASP A 39 -3.94 -24.25 7.66
N CYS A 40 -3.71 -24.02 6.37
CA CYS A 40 -4.31 -24.80 5.28
C CYS A 40 -3.55 -26.09 4.93
N SER A 41 -2.42 -26.39 5.59
CA SER A 41 -1.65 -27.61 5.34
C SER A 41 -2.41 -28.89 5.74
N LYS A 42 -3.48 -28.74 6.53
CA LYS A 42 -4.34 -29.83 7.01
C LYS A 42 -5.73 -29.79 6.36
N ALA A 43 -5.87 -29.40 5.09
CA ALA A 43 -7.17 -29.19 4.41
C ALA A 43 -8.24 -30.30 4.56
N GLU A 44 -7.90 -31.49 5.06
CA GLU A 44 -8.85 -32.56 5.43
C GLU A 44 -9.40 -32.48 6.87
N LYS A 45 -8.82 -31.65 7.74
CA LYS A 45 -9.25 -31.38 9.12
C LYS A 45 -9.60 -29.91 9.23
N LYS A 46 -10.75 -29.63 9.85
CA LYS A 46 -11.35 -28.29 9.99
C LYS A 46 -10.28 -27.20 10.25
N PRO A 47 -10.41 -26.02 9.61
CA PRO A 47 -9.52 -24.90 9.86
C PRO A 47 -9.49 -24.58 11.37
N GLN A 48 -8.28 -24.41 11.91
CA GLN A 48 -8.07 -23.96 13.28
C GLN A 48 -7.85 -22.45 13.25
N GLU A 49 -8.72 -21.70 13.93
CA GLU A 49 -8.67 -20.25 14.02
C GLU A 49 -7.95 -19.82 15.30
N ASP A 50 -6.84 -19.10 15.17
CA ASP A 50 -6.11 -18.56 16.32
C ASP A 50 -6.05 -17.02 16.27
N LYS A 51 -6.49 -16.36 17.36
CA LYS A 51 -6.57 -14.90 17.49
C LYS A 51 -5.33 -14.30 18.18
N GLY A 52 -4.74 -13.29 17.55
CA GLY A 52 -3.80 -12.34 18.19
C GLY A 52 -4.42 -10.94 18.30
N THR A 53 -4.02 -10.14 19.29
CA THR A 53 -4.56 -8.78 19.51
C THR A 53 -3.47 -7.73 19.46
N VAL A 54 -3.65 -6.73 18.62
CA VAL A 54 -2.85 -5.50 18.59
C VAL A 54 -3.57 -4.39 19.36
N VAL A 55 -2.81 -3.53 20.03
CA VAL A 55 -3.35 -2.42 20.85
C VAL A 55 -4.16 -1.42 20.02
N ARG A 56 -3.81 -1.27 18.73
CA ARG A 56 -4.44 -0.34 17.79
C ARG A 56 -4.65 -1.00 16.43
N ARG A 57 -5.41 -0.33 15.57
CA ARG A 57 -5.69 -0.75 14.20
C ARG A 57 -4.39 -1.01 13.44
N CYS A 58 -4.25 -2.22 12.91
CA CYS A 58 -3.21 -2.63 11.98
C CYS A 58 -3.27 -1.82 10.68
N THR A 59 -2.12 -1.34 10.20
CA THR A 59 -1.99 -0.62 8.92
C THR A 59 -1.32 -1.47 7.85
N SER A 60 -0.34 -2.30 8.23
CA SER A 60 0.34 -3.24 7.33
C SER A 60 0.90 -4.43 8.11
N LEU A 61 1.11 -5.55 7.42
CA LEU A 61 1.72 -6.74 8.01
C LEU A 61 2.54 -7.53 6.99
N THR A 62 3.59 -8.20 7.48
CA THR A 62 4.52 -8.96 6.66
C THR A 62 5.07 -10.15 7.43
N PHE A 63 5.43 -11.24 6.72
CA PHE A 63 6.08 -12.40 7.32
C PHE A 63 7.60 -12.26 7.25
N THR A 64 8.28 -12.83 8.23
CA THR A 64 9.71 -13.14 8.11
C THR A 64 9.92 -14.19 7.01
N ALA A 65 11.08 -14.19 6.35
CA ALA A 65 11.46 -15.17 5.34
C ALA A 65 11.37 -16.63 5.82
N THR A 66 11.46 -16.89 7.12
CA THR A 66 11.26 -18.23 7.72
C THR A 66 9.79 -18.61 7.97
N ASP A 67 8.85 -17.69 7.75
CA ASP A 67 7.43 -17.81 8.10
C ASP A 67 7.17 -18.16 9.59
N GLU A 68 8.11 -17.89 10.49
CA GLU A 68 7.98 -18.16 11.92
C GLU A 68 7.35 -16.99 12.69
N LYS A 69 7.51 -15.78 12.17
CA LYS A 69 6.98 -14.55 12.77
C LYS A 69 6.22 -13.72 11.76
N ILE A 70 5.25 -12.98 12.27
CA ILE A 70 4.55 -11.92 11.55
C ILE A 70 4.92 -10.60 12.21
N LEU A 71 5.26 -9.61 11.40
CA LEU A 71 5.37 -8.22 11.81
C LEU A 71 4.08 -7.49 11.47
N VAL A 72 3.60 -6.72 12.44
CA VAL A 72 2.37 -5.95 12.32
C VAL A 72 2.68 -4.50 12.66
N ALA A 73 2.54 -3.62 11.68
CA ALA A 73 2.59 -2.19 11.87
C ALA A 73 1.20 -1.65 12.24
N ASP A 74 1.16 -0.69 13.15
CA ASP A 74 -0.09 -0.09 13.60
C ASP A 74 -0.19 1.41 13.29
N LYS A 75 -1.40 1.94 13.51
CA LYS A 75 -1.69 3.36 13.30
C LYS A 75 -0.95 4.30 14.28
N SER A 76 -0.49 3.80 15.43
CA SER A 76 0.28 4.59 16.41
C SER A 76 1.68 4.93 15.90
N GLY A 77 2.20 4.10 15.00
CA GLY A 77 3.60 4.17 14.58
C GLY A 77 4.44 3.00 15.07
N ASP A 78 3.84 2.00 15.74
CA ASP A 78 4.56 0.88 16.34
C ASP A 78 4.58 -0.34 15.40
N VAL A 79 5.63 -1.14 15.51
CA VAL A 79 5.72 -2.46 14.86
C VAL A 79 5.87 -3.54 15.93
N TYR A 80 4.97 -4.51 15.90
CA TYR A 80 4.97 -5.67 16.79
C TYR A 80 5.34 -6.94 16.02
N SER A 81 6.06 -7.87 16.66
CA SER A 81 6.24 -9.22 16.16
C SER A 81 5.38 -10.23 16.93
N PHE A 82 4.81 -11.18 16.20
CA PHE A 82 4.00 -12.28 16.73
C PHE A 82 4.56 -13.61 16.25
N SER A 83 4.65 -14.59 17.14
CA SER A 83 5.05 -15.94 16.74
C SER A 83 3.88 -16.66 16.08
N VAL A 84 4.10 -17.15 14.86
CA VAL A 84 3.14 -18.00 14.15
C VAL A 84 3.04 -19.38 14.82
N LEU A 85 4.12 -19.82 15.47
CA LEU A 85 4.20 -21.12 16.14
C LEU A 85 3.50 -21.11 17.51
N VAL A 86 3.30 -19.94 18.11
CA VAL A 86 2.66 -19.78 19.43
C VAL A 86 1.60 -18.67 19.37
N PRO A 87 0.41 -18.94 18.80
CA PRO A 87 -0.55 -17.91 18.40
C PRO A 87 -1.17 -17.10 19.55
N HIS A 88 -1.12 -17.61 20.79
CA HIS A 88 -1.66 -16.92 21.96
C HIS A 88 -0.61 -16.08 22.71
N GLN A 89 0.61 -15.99 22.20
CA GLN A 89 1.63 -15.15 22.78
C GLN A 89 1.33 -13.67 22.47
N SER A 90 1.43 -12.81 23.47
CA SER A 90 1.34 -11.36 23.27
C SER A 90 2.44 -10.87 22.32
N GLY A 91 2.11 -9.91 21.47
CA GLY A 91 3.05 -9.30 20.52
C GLY A 91 4.21 -8.62 21.23
N ARG A 92 5.40 -8.72 20.65
CA ARG A 92 6.60 -8.03 21.12
C ARG A 92 6.80 -6.76 20.32
N LEU A 93 6.92 -5.62 20.98
CA LEU A 93 7.30 -4.36 20.32
C LEU A 93 8.73 -4.48 19.78
N GLU A 94 8.90 -4.31 18.48
CA GLU A 94 10.21 -4.33 17.82
C GLU A 94 10.77 -2.90 17.67
N LEU A 95 9.91 -1.96 17.25
CA LEU A 95 10.27 -0.55 17.09
C LEU A 95 9.03 0.35 17.09
N GLY A 96 9.25 1.66 17.23
CA GLY A 96 8.20 2.68 17.15
C GLY A 96 8.64 3.94 16.40
N HIS A 97 7.66 4.60 15.80
CA HIS A 97 7.73 5.90 15.14
C HIS A 97 6.82 6.89 15.86
N LEU A 98 7.10 8.19 15.71
CA LEU A 98 6.20 9.24 16.21
C LEU A 98 5.03 9.52 15.26
N SER A 99 5.18 9.15 13.99
CA SER A 99 4.15 9.30 12.96
C SER A 99 3.52 7.95 12.66
N MET A 100 2.32 8.00 12.10
CA MET A 100 1.57 6.82 11.68
C MET A 100 2.37 6.03 10.64
N LEU A 101 2.56 4.73 10.89
CA LEU A 101 3.10 3.82 9.90
C LEU A 101 2.01 3.44 8.91
N LEU A 102 2.36 3.53 7.63
CA LEU A 102 1.47 3.19 6.52
C LEU A 102 1.84 1.87 5.87
N ASP A 103 3.12 1.50 5.93
CA ASP A 103 3.57 0.22 5.39
C ASP A 103 4.86 -0.29 6.05
N VAL A 104 5.05 -1.60 6.04
CA VAL A 104 6.23 -2.30 6.57
C VAL A 104 6.66 -3.41 5.62
N ALA A 105 7.96 -3.53 5.40
CA ALA A 105 8.56 -4.58 4.58
C ALA A 105 9.82 -5.12 5.24
N LEU A 106 10.16 -6.37 4.93
CA LEU A 106 11.43 -6.99 5.29
C LEU A 106 12.30 -7.17 4.05
N SER A 107 13.62 -7.13 4.24
CA SER A 107 14.53 -7.59 3.20
C SER A 107 14.39 -9.12 3.01
N PRO A 108 14.70 -9.68 1.83
CA PRO A 108 14.51 -11.11 1.55
C PRO A 108 15.29 -12.05 2.47
N ASP A 109 16.29 -11.52 3.18
CA ASP A 109 17.16 -12.21 4.13
C ASP A 109 16.85 -11.88 5.60
N ASP A 110 15.73 -11.20 5.88
CA ASP A 110 15.31 -10.72 7.21
C ASP A 110 16.35 -9.86 7.96
N ARG A 111 17.37 -9.34 7.28
CA ARG A 111 18.39 -8.50 7.93
C ARG A 111 17.88 -7.10 8.22
N TYR A 112 17.02 -6.57 7.37
CA TYR A 112 16.53 -5.20 7.46
C TYR A 112 15.01 -5.17 7.58
N ILE A 113 14.53 -4.28 8.44
CA ILE A 113 13.14 -3.85 8.48
C ILE A 113 13.02 -2.46 7.89
N LEU A 114 12.09 -2.32 6.95
CA LEU A 114 11.80 -1.08 6.26
C LEU A 114 10.40 -0.63 6.65
N THR A 115 10.27 0.65 7.01
CA THR A 115 9.01 1.23 7.48
C THR A 115 8.75 2.54 6.78
N ALA A 116 7.54 2.71 6.29
CA ALA A 116 7.06 3.91 5.61
C ALA A 116 6.02 4.63 6.46
N ASP A 117 6.16 5.95 6.60
CA ASP A 117 5.30 6.75 7.48
C ASP A 117 4.55 7.87 6.76
N ARG A 118 3.62 8.49 7.51
CA ARG A 118 2.83 9.64 7.06
C ARG A 118 3.67 10.92 6.91
N ASP A 119 4.84 11.00 7.55
CA ASP A 119 5.73 12.16 7.52
C ASP A 119 6.83 12.04 6.45
N GLU A 120 6.50 11.38 5.34
CA GLU A 120 7.30 11.24 4.12
C GLU A 120 8.55 10.35 4.24
N LYS A 121 8.77 9.70 5.38
CA LYS A 121 10.01 8.95 5.61
C LYS A 121 9.86 7.48 5.30
N ILE A 122 10.91 6.95 4.69
CA ILE A 122 11.18 5.52 4.67
C ILE A 122 12.43 5.30 5.50
N ARG A 123 12.28 4.57 6.61
CA ARG A 123 13.40 4.21 7.49
C ARG A 123 13.83 2.78 7.21
N VAL A 124 15.13 2.56 7.16
CA VAL A 124 15.76 1.23 7.06
C VAL A 124 16.53 0.97 8.35
N SER A 125 16.15 -0.07 9.09
CA SER A 125 16.81 -0.47 10.34
C SER A 125 17.23 -1.93 10.28
N LEU A 126 18.23 -2.31 11.08
CA LEU A 126 18.56 -3.73 11.28
C LEU A 126 17.42 -4.43 12.03
N PHE A 127 16.91 -5.55 11.51
CA PHE A 127 15.79 -6.25 12.14
C PHE A 127 16.16 -6.84 13.51
N ALA A 128 17.36 -7.42 13.63
CA ALA A 128 17.84 -7.98 14.89
C ALA A 128 18.14 -6.91 15.97
N ALA A 129 18.33 -5.66 15.55
CA ALA A 129 18.62 -4.53 16.43
C ALA A 129 17.99 -3.23 15.87
N PRO A 130 16.66 -3.05 15.97
CA PRO A 130 15.93 -1.98 15.26
C PRO A 130 16.33 -0.54 15.62
N HIS A 131 17.02 -0.36 16.74
CA HIS A 131 17.63 0.90 17.16
C HIS A 131 18.81 1.33 16.27
N ASN A 132 19.43 0.38 15.56
CA ASN A 132 20.46 0.66 14.56
C ASN A 132 19.78 0.96 13.24
N ILE A 133 19.68 2.26 12.93
CA ILE A 133 19.15 2.76 11.67
C ILE A 133 20.29 2.77 10.65
N GLU A 134 20.10 2.02 9.56
CA GLU A 134 21.07 1.92 8.47
C GLU A 134 21.01 3.18 7.60
N SER A 135 19.80 3.59 7.23
CA SER A 135 19.58 4.71 6.30
C SER A 135 18.15 5.25 6.37
N PHE A 136 17.94 6.36 5.66
CA PHE A 136 16.62 6.86 5.29
C PHE A 136 16.56 7.10 3.79
N CYS A 137 15.46 6.70 3.15
CA CYS A 137 15.19 7.10 1.77
C CYS A 137 14.32 8.37 1.81
N LEU A 138 14.95 9.52 1.50
CA LEU A 138 14.33 10.85 1.62
C LEU A 138 14.12 11.44 0.23
N GLY A 139 12.92 11.95 -0.05
CA GLY A 139 12.62 12.62 -1.30
C GLY A 139 11.13 12.82 -1.59
N HIS A 140 10.27 11.97 -1.03
CA HIS A 140 8.81 12.16 -1.09
C HIS A 140 8.40 13.45 -0.40
N THR A 141 7.32 14.08 -0.90
CA THR A 141 6.80 15.35 -0.38
C THR A 141 5.41 15.22 0.24
N GLU A 142 4.84 14.03 0.21
CA GLU A 142 3.63 13.63 0.94
C GLU A 142 3.83 12.23 1.52
N PHE A 143 2.88 11.76 2.33
CA PHE A 143 2.92 10.45 2.98
C PHE A 143 3.31 9.31 2.03
N VAL A 144 4.10 8.35 2.52
CA VAL A 144 4.53 7.18 1.72
C VAL A 144 3.47 6.08 1.87
N SER A 145 2.71 5.83 0.80
CA SER A 145 1.56 4.93 0.84
C SER A 145 1.92 3.46 0.81
N ARG A 146 2.96 3.08 0.05
CA ARG A 146 3.44 1.70 -0.09
C ARG A 146 4.95 1.66 -0.26
N ILE A 147 5.54 0.58 0.25
CA ILE A 147 6.93 0.19 -0.04
C ILE A 147 6.97 -1.27 -0.47
N PHE A 148 7.88 -1.60 -1.38
CA PHE A 148 8.04 -2.95 -1.89
C PHE A 148 9.52 -3.25 -2.13
N VAL A 149 10.09 -4.20 -1.37
CA VAL A 149 11.45 -4.69 -1.60
C VAL A 149 11.39 -5.67 -2.77
N VAL A 150 12.24 -5.46 -3.78
CA VAL A 150 12.16 -6.22 -5.03
C VAL A 150 12.80 -7.61 -4.83
N PRO A 151 12.05 -8.73 -4.94
CA PRO A 151 12.54 -10.06 -4.57
C PRO A 151 13.84 -10.49 -5.25
N ASN A 152 13.98 -10.22 -6.56
CA ASN A 152 15.17 -10.59 -7.35
C ASN A 152 16.31 -9.56 -7.24
N HIS A 153 16.06 -8.41 -6.62
CA HIS A 153 17.02 -7.32 -6.50
C HIS A 153 17.04 -6.84 -5.04
N PRO A 154 17.71 -7.58 -4.14
CA PRO A 154 17.60 -7.42 -2.69
C PRO A 154 18.18 -6.10 -2.16
N ASP A 155 18.76 -5.25 -3.02
CA ASP A 155 19.22 -3.91 -2.67
C ASP A 155 18.24 -2.82 -3.12
N LEU A 156 17.20 -3.18 -3.88
CA LEU A 156 16.26 -2.27 -4.49
C LEU A 156 14.93 -2.23 -3.73
N LEU A 157 14.42 -1.01 -3.60
CA LEU A 157 13.12 -0.72 -3.01
C LEU A 157 12.32 0.14 -3.97
N LEU A 158 11.04 -0.20 -4.14
CA LEU A 158 10.05 0.68 -4.72
C LEU A 158 9.28 1.37 -3.61
N SER A 159 8.96 2.65 -3.80
CA SER A 159 8.02 3.36 -2.94
C SER A 159 7.07 4.21 -3.75
N THR A 160 5.87 4.39 -3.20
CA THR A 160 4.86 5.27 -3.77
C THR A 160 4.29 6.18 -2.70
N SER A 161 3.83 7.36 -3.10
CA SER A 161 3.38 8.39 -2.17
C SER A 161 2.13 9.12 -2.68
N GLY A 162 1.46 9.82 -1.77
CA GLY A 162 0.43 10.81 -2.10
C GLY A 162 0.94 11.95 -2.99
N ASP A 163 2.25 12.13 -3.15
CA ASP A 163 2.86 13.10 -4.08
C ASP A 163 2.75 12.67 -5.56
N CYS A 164 2.03 11.58 -5.83
CA CYS A 164 1.85 10.98 -7.15
C CYS A 164 3.16 10.50 -7.78
N THR A 165 4.20 10.20 -6.98
CA THR A 165 5.46 9.64 -7.46
C THR A 165 5.62 8.17 -7.13
N LEU A 166 6.22 7.45 -8.08
CA LEU A 166 6.84 6.14 -7.89
C LEU A 166 8.35 6.36 -7.88
N ARG A 167 9.03 5.90 -6.82
CA ARG A 167 10.48 6.03 -6.68
C ARG A 167 11.14 4.67 -6.57
N LEU A 168 12.33 4.57 -7.17
CA LEU A 168 13.22 3.43 -7.06
C LEU A 168 14.45 3.84 -6.27
N TRP A 169 14.81 3.03 -5.27
CA TRP A 169 15.89 3.32 -4.35
C TRP A 169 16.90 2.18 -4.27
N GLU A 170 18.14 2.54 -3.99
CA GLU A 170 19.11 1.65 -3.36
C GLU A 170 19.02 1.87 -1.85
N TYR A 171 18.16 1.08 -1.20
CA TYR A 171 17.64 1.45 0.12
C TYR A 171 18.69 1.38 1.22
N LYS A 172 19.68 0.48 1.12
CA LYS A 172 20.73 0.32 2.14
C LYS A 172 21.56 1.59 2.34
N ILE A 173 21.71 2.39 1.28
CA ILE A 173 22.43 3.67 1.33
C ILE A 173 21.50 4.89 1.23
N GLY A 174 20.18 4.66 1.15
CA GLY A 174 19.17 5.73 1.06
C GLY A 174 19.22 6.52 -0.26
N LYS A 175 19.79 5.96 -1.32
CA LYS A 175 20.01 6.67 -2.59
C LYS A 175 18.81 6.51 -3.51
N GLU A 176 18.26 7.63 -3.97
CA GLU A 176 17.28 7.63 -5.06
C GLU A 176 17.96 7.31 -6.39
N LEU A 177 17.44 6.30 -7.08
CA LEU A 177 17.88 5.94 -8.43
C LEU A 177 16.99 6.58 -9.49
N GLN A 178 15.68 6.67 -9.23
CA GLN A 178 14.72 7.21 -10.18
C GLN A 178 13.44 7.69 -9.49
N CYS A 179 12.82 8.72 -10.07
CA CYS A 179 11.51 9.24 -9.68
C CYS A 179 10.61 9.38 -10.92
N TYR A 180 9.45 8.71 -10.89
CA TYR A 180 8.41 8.76 -11.91
C TYR A 180 7.17 9.47 -11.39
N HIS A 181 6.78 10.57 -12.02
CA HIS A 181 5.51 11.23 -11.74
C HIS A 181 4.37 10.52 -12.50
N LEU A 182 3.53 9.79 -11.78
CA LEU A 182 2.45 8.97 -12.34
C LEU A 182 1.36 9.84 -13.00
N ASN A 183 1.14 11.05 -12.50
CA ASN A 183 0.20 12.00 -13.09
C ASN A 183 0.56 12.42 -14.53
N ARG A 184 1.84 12.34 -14.93
CA ARG A 184 2.31 12.65 -16.28
C ARG A 184 2.01 11.55 -17.30
N LEU A 185 1.67 10.34 -16.83
CA LEU A 185 1.29 9.23 -17.70
C LEU A 185 -0.18 9.30 -18.15
N ARG A 186 -0.95 10.22 -17.59
CA ARG A 186 -2.37 10.37 -17.89
C ARG A 186 -2.57 10.97 -19.30
N ASN A 187 -3.58 10.47 -20.02
CA ASN A 187 -3.94 10.98 -21.34
C ASN A 187 -4.19 12.50 -21.32
N PRO A 188 -3.66 13.27 -22.29
CA PRO A 188 -3.90 14.71 -22.41
C PRO A 188 -5.37 15.10 -22.59
N GLU A 189 -6.20 14.16 -23.08
CA GLU A 189 -7.63 14.38 -23.35
C GLU A 189 -8.52 14.25 -22.10
N ALA A 190 -7.98 13.74 -20.99
CA ALA A 190 -8.72 13.77 -19.74
C ALA A 190 -8.87 15.23 -19.30
N THR A 191 -10.09 15.66 -18.94
CA THR A 191 -10.29 16.94 -18.26
C THR A 191 -9.24 17.07 -17.15
N PRO A 192 -8.55 18.23 -17.01
CA PRO A 192 -7.55 18.45 -15.98
C PRO A 192 -8.26 18.45 -14.62
N CYS A 193 -8.55 17.25 -14.14
CA CYS A 193 -8.98 17.00 -12.81
C CYS A 193 -7.68 16.84 -12.03
N GLU A 194 -7.35 17.86 -11.24
CA GLU A 194 -6.29 17.89 -10.22
C GLU A 194 -6.50 16.83 -9.12
N LYS A 195 -7.12 15.68 -9.44
CA LYS A 195 -7.25 14.57 -8.52
C LYS A 195 -5.87 13.97 -8.32
N ILE A 196 -5.25 14.41 -7.23
CA ILE A 196 -4.15 13.74 -6.58
C ILE A 196 -4.66 12.36 -6.16
N PHE A 197 -3.90 11.32 -6.48
CA PHE A 197 -4.22 9.96 -6.09
C PHE A 197 -3.00 9.33 -5.43
N ALA A 198 -3.25 8.47 -4.45
CA ALA A 198 -2.22 7.62 -3.87
C ALA A 198 -2.22 6.27 -4.57
N VAL A 199 -1.10 5.56 -4.50
CA VAL A 199 -1.04 4.16 -4.90
C VAL A 199 -1.52 3.28 -3.75
N SER A 200 -2.47 2.39 -4.04
CA SER A 200 -3.04 1.46 -3.07
C SER A 200 -2.34 0.10 -3.06
N ARG A 201 -1.73 -0.31 -4.18
CA ARG A 201 -1.03 -1.61 -4.32
C ARG A 201 0.16 -1.54 -5.27
N ILE A 202 1.22 -2.25 -4.90
CA ILE A 202 2.36 -2.60 -5.78
C ILE A 202 2.43 -4.13 -5.80
N THR A 203 2.46 -4.73 -6.98
CA THR A 203 2.70 -6.17 -7.15
C THR A 203 3.80 -6.38 -8.19
N TYR A 204 4.56 -7.45 -8.03
CA TYR A 204 5.73 -7.77 -8.85
C TYR A 204 5.64 -9.18 -9.41
N CYS A 205 6.00 -9.32 -10.69
CA CYS A 205 6.15 -10.58 -11.40
C CYS A 205 7.65 -10.85 -11.53
N CYS A 206 8.12 -11.97 -10.95
CA CYS A 206 9.52 -12.35 -11.01
C CYS A 206 9.93 -12.70 -12.44
N GLN A 207 9.01 -13.29 -13.21
CA GLN A 207 9.19 -13.46 -14.64
C GLN A 207 9.22 -12.09 -15.33
N GLU A 208 10.36 -11.79 -15.95
CA GLU A 208 10.64 -10.58 -16.73
C GLU A 208 10.59 -9.25 -15.97
N ASN A 209 10.58 -9.29 -14.63
CA ASN A 209 10.67 -8.12 -13.74
C ASN A 209 9.56 -7.07 -13.95
N TYR A 210 8.31 -7.51 -14.19
CA TYR A 210 7.18 -6.62 -14.32
C TYR A 210 6.63 -6.15 -12.98
N ILE A 211 6.21 -4.89 -12.92
CA ILE A 211 5.62 -4.26 -11.75
C ILE A 211 4.26 -3.70 -12.18
N ALA A 212 3.21 -4.03 -11.44
CA ALA A 212 1.88 -3.45 -11.63
C ALA A 212 1.52 -2.61 -10.40
N ILE A 213 0.99 -1.42 -10.67
CA ILE A 213 0.68 -0.41 -9.67
C ILE A 213 -0.79 -0.06 -9.80
N LEU A 214 -1.55 -0.27 -8.72
CA LEU A 214 -2.94 0.15 -8.62
C LEU A 214 -3.01 1.50 -7.93
N CYS A 215 -3.68 2.45 -8.58
CA CYS A 215 -3.95 3.77 -8.00
C CYS A 215 -5.30 3.76 -7.29
N ASP A 216 -5.40 4.38 -6.12
CA ASP A 216 -6.69 4.59 -5.47
C ASP A 216 -7.51 5.64 -6.23
N CYS A 217 -8.82 5.56 -6.11
CA CYS A 217 -9.79 6.52 -6.68
C CYS A 217 -9.80 6.66 -8.21
N ILE A 218 -8.93 5.97 -8.95
CA ILE A 218 -8.95 5.89 -10.41
C ILE A 218 -8.91 4.43 -10.87
N PRO A 219 -9.68 4.04 -11.90
CA PRO A 219 -9.73 2.67 -12.38
C PRO A 219 -8.57 2.40 -13.36
N VAL A 220 -7.34 2.61 -12.91
CA VAL A 220 -6.13 2.52 -13.73
C VAL A 220 -5.06 1.68 -13.03
N ILE A 221 -4.47 0.76 -13.79
CA ILE A 221 -3.25 0.04 -13.41
C ILE A 221 -2.12 0.47 -14.34
N TYR A 222 -1.00 0.91 -13.77
CA TYR A 222 0.22 1.17 -14.54
C TYR A 222 1.15 -0.03 -14.48
N ILE A 223 1.67 -0.42 -15.64
CA ILE A 223 2.63 -1.50 -15.78
C ILE A 223 4.00 -0.91 -16.11
N PHE A 224 4.99 -1.28 -15.30
CA PHE A 224 6.40 -0.99 -15.49
C PHE A 224 7.17 -2.30 -15.63
N GLN A 225 8.35 -2.22 -16.23
CA GLN A 225 9.37 -3.27 -16.20
C GLN A 225 10.62 -2.70 -15.56
N LEU A 226 11.24 -3.45 -14.65
CA LEU A 226 12.53 -3.10 -14.09
C LEU A 226 13.66 -3.63 -14.98
N ASP A 227 14.41 -2.71 -15.58
CA ASP A 227 15.68 -3.00 -16.23
C ASP A 227 16.75 -3.18 -15.15
N ASP A 228 17.11 -4.45 -14.89
CA ASP A 228 18.13 -4.82 -13.90
C ASP A 228 19.50 -4.24 -14.24
N THR A 229 19.88 -4.23 -15.52
CA THR A 229 21.21 -3.78 -15.95
C THR A 229 21.41 -2.30 -15.64
N LYS A 230 20.37 -1.49 -15.88
CA LYS A 230 20.41 -0.04 -15.64
C LYS A 230 19.87 0.36 -14.27
N LYS A 231 19.27 -0.57 -13.53
CA LYS A 231 18.48 -0.31 -12.31
C LYS A 231 17.47 0.83 -12.55
N GLN A 232 16.65 0.68 -13.59
CA GLN A 232 15.68 1.70 -14.02
C GLN A 232 14.32 1.06 -14.28
N LEU A 233 13.27 1.79 -13.92
CA LEU A 233 11.91 1.48 -14.29
C LEU A 233 11.65 1.97 -15.71
N ILE A 234 10.99 1.12 -16.50
CA ILE A 234 10.57 1.41 -17.86
C ILE A 234 9.05 1.28 -17.88
N TYR A 235 8.35 2.39 -18.15
CA TYR A 235 6.90 2.35 -18.36
C TYR A 235 6.56 1.52 -19.60
N LYS A 236 5.58 0.62 -19.49
CA LYS A 236 5.17 -0.30 -20.56
C LYS A 236 3.76 -0.08 -21.03
N GLN A 237 2.81 0.01 -20.10
CA GLN A 237 1.39 0.00 -20.45
C GLN A 237 0.52 0.62 -19.35
N GLN A 238 -0.61 1.19 -19.75
CA GLN A 238 -1.71 1.56 -18.88
C GLN A 238 -2.90 0.64 -19.17
N LEU A 239 -3.45 0.01 -18.13
CA LEU A 239 -4.71 -0.72 -18.19
C LEU A 239 -5.80 0.14 -17.57
N THR A 240 -6.86 0.42 -18.32
CA THR A 240 -8.00 1.25 -17.86
C THR A 240 -9.23 0.37 -17.72
N PHE A 241 -9.98 0.54 -16.63
CA PHE A 241 -11.14 -0.26 -16.29
C PHE A 241 -12.40 0.61 -16.23
N ASN A 242 -13.56 0.00 -16.49
CA ASN A 242 -14.86 0.67 -16.39
C ASN A 242 -15.40 0.69 -14.95
N HIS A 243 -14.93 -0.25 -14.13
CA HIS A 243 -15.31 -0.41 -12.74
C HIS A 243 -14.13 -0.06 -11.84
N ARG A 244 -14.42 0.27 -10.58
CA ARG A 244 -13.38 0.43 -9.57
C ARG A 244 -12.64 -0.89 -9.41
N VAL A 245 -11.31 -0.84 -9.44
CA VAL A 245 -10.46 -1.98 -9.13
C VAL A 245 -10.19 -1.98 -7.63
N TRP A 246 -10.47 -3.10 -6.96
CA TRP A 246 -10.30 -3.27 -5.52
C TRP A 246 -8.91 -3.76 -5.15
N ASP A 247 -8.37 -4.75 -5.87
CA ASP A 247 -7.00 -5.23 -5.67
C ASP A 247 -6.42 -5.86 -6.94
N ILE A 248 -5.09 -6.00 -6.95
CA ILE A 248 -4.32 -6.63 -8.03
C ILE A 248 -3.26 -7.59 -7.47
N ALA A 249 -3.00 -8.65 -8.20
CA ALA A 249 -2.07 -9.70 -7.79
C ALA A 249 -1.40 -10.36 -9.01
N PHE A 250 -0.08 -10.50 -8.98
CA PHE A 250 0.62 -11.36 -9.95
C PHE A 250 0.64 -12.81 -9.47
N GLU A 251 0.34 -13.70 -10.40
CA GLU A 251 0.52 -15.14 -10.26
C GLU A 251 1.45 -15.60 -11.40
N GLU A 252 2.60 -16.15 -11.04
CA GLU A 252 3.73 -16.42 -11.97
C GLU A 252 3.35 -17.30 -13.17
N THR A 253 2.30 -18.12 -13.09
CA THR A 253 1.92 -19.01 -14.20
C THR A 253 0.79 -18.46 -15.08
N GLN A 254 -0.14 -17.66 -14.54
CA GLN A 254 -1.31 -17.18 -15.29
C GLN A 254 -1.27 -15.68 -15.60
N GLY A 255 -0.48 -14.90 -14.88
CA GLY A 255 -0.33 -13.46 -15.10
C GLY A 255 -0.97 -12.59 -14.02
N LEU A 256 -1.55 -11.46 -14.42
CA LEU A 256 -2.08 -10.43 -13.53
C LEU A 256 -3.58 -10.63 -13.28
N TRP A 257 -3.93 -10.94 -12.04
CA TRP A 257 -5.30 -10.97 -11.55
C TRP A 257 -5.74 -9.58 -11.11
N VAL A 258 -6.97 -9.22 -11.47
CA VAL A 258 -7.58 -7.92 -11.15
C VAL A 258 -8.97 -8.17 -10.56
N LEU A 259 -9.18 -7.76 -9.31
CA LEU A 259 -10.47 -7.81 -8.63
C LEU A 259 -11.17 -6.46 -8.78
N GLN A 260 -12.43 -6.43 -9.21
CA GLN A 260 -13.16 -5.19 -9.46
C GLN A 260 -14.58 -5.20 -8.88
N GLU A 261 -15.14 -4.01 -8.71
CA GLU A 261 -16.49 -3.73 -8.24
C GLU A 261 -17.52 -3.97 -9.35
N CYS A 262 -17.65 -5.23 -9.79
CA CYS A 262 -18.63 -5.67 -10.77
C CYS A 262 -19.10 -7.08 -10.43
N ARG A 263 -20.38 -7.24 -10.09
CA ARG A 263 -20.93 -8.55 -9.71
C ARG A 263 -20.93 -9.53 -10.88
N GLU A 264 -21.14 -9.07 -12.10
CA GLU A 264 -21.20 -9.91 -13.30
C GLU A 264 -19.81 -10.40 -13.73
N MET A 265 -18.78 -9.58 -13.53
CA MET A 265 -17.39 -9.90 -13.82
C MET A 265 -16.49 -9.45 -12.67
N PRO A 266 -16.50 -10.18 -11.53
CA PRO A 266 -15.81 -9.74 -10.32
C PRO A 266 -14.29 -9.76 -10.47
N VAL A 267 -13.77 -10.67 -11.30
CA VAL A 267 -12.33 -10.88 -11.49
C VAL A 267 -12.00 -10.93 -12.97
N LEU A 268 -10.89 -10.31 -13.33
CA LEU A 268 -10.27 -10.34 -14.66
C LEU A 268 -8.86 -10.94 -14.55
N LEU A 269 -8.40 -11.55 -15.63
CA LEU A 269 -7.05 -12.09 -15.75
C LEU A 269 -6.39 -11.50 -16.99
N TYR A 270 -5.16 -10.99 -16.84
CA TYR A 270 -4.34 -10.48 -17.92
C TYR A 270 -3.08 -11.31 -18.07
N HIS A 271 -2.69 -11.58 -19.31
CA HIS A 271 -1.46 -12.29 -19.63
C HIS A 271 -0.59 -11.47 -20.58
N LEU A 272 0.72 -11.69 -20.49
CA LEU A 272 1.71 -11.03 -21.32
C LEU A 272 1.81 -11.74 -22.68
N GLU A 273 1.31 -11.10 -23.73
CA GLU A 273 1.44 -11.58 -25.11
C GLU A 273 2.17 -10.53 -25.95
N ASN A 274 3.27 -10.92 -26.60
CA ASN A 274 4.07 -10.03 -27.45
C ASN A 274 4.50 -8.72 -26.75
N GLY A 275 4.81 -8.80 -25.45
CA GLY A 275 5.24 -7.64 -24.66
C GLY A 275 4.12 -6.69 -24.21
N GLN A 276 2.85 -7.05 -24.44
CA GLN A 276 1.68 -6.32 -23.96
C GLN A 276 0.77 -7.20 -23.10
N TRP A 277 0.24 -6.63 -22.03
CA TRP A 277 -0.73 -7.28 -21.16
C TRP A 277 -2.13 -7.20 -21.78
N GLN A 278 -2.72 -8.36 -22.06
CA GLN A 278 -4.02 -8.49 -22.71
C GLN A 278 -4.99 -9.30 -21.84
N PRO A 279 -6.29 -8.96 -21.81
CA PRO A 279 -7.28 -9.68 -21.03
C PRO A 279 -7.56 -11.08 -21.62
N ILE A 280 -7.59 -12.09 -20.76
CA ILE A 280 -7.96 -13.46 -21.12
C ILE A 280 -9.46 -13.67 -20.85
N SER A 281 -10.19 -14.14 -21.85
CA SER A 281 -11.61 -14.49 -21.73
C SER A 281 -11.87 -16.00 -21.58
N LYS A 282 -10.92 -16.86 -21.98
CA LYS A 282 -11.07 -18.33 -21.98
C LYS A 282 -10.06 -18.98 -21.04
N ASN A 283 -10.38 -19.01 -19.75
CA ASN A 283 -9.61 -19.73 -18.72
C ASN A 283 -10.57 -20.42 -17.74
N GLU A 284 -10.40 -21.72 -17.52
CA GLU A 284 -11.26 -22.53 -16.64
C GLU A 284 -11.12 -22.17 -15.15
N VAL A 285 -9.92 -21.77 -14.71
CA VAL A 285 -9.66 -21.28 -13.35
C VAL A 285 -10.38 -19.95 -13.13
N LEU A 286 -10.26 -19.02 -14.08
CA LEU A 286 -10.95 -17.73 -14.04
C LEU A 286 -12.47 -17.91 -13.91
N LYS A 287 -13.07 -18.80 -14.71
CA LYS A 287 -14.51 -19.10 -14.62
C LYS A 287 -14.91 -19.64 -13.25
N LYS A 288 -14.13 -20.58 -12.69
CA LYS A 288 -14.39 -21.16 -11.36
C LYS A 288 -14.37 -20.09 -10.26
N ILE A 289 -13.34 -19.24 -10.25
CA ILE A 289 -13.19 -18.16 -9.27
C ILE A 289 -14.32 -17.14 -9.43
N SER A 290 -14.60 -16.73 -10.67
CA SER A 290 -15.66 -15.77 -10.98
C SER A 290 -17.04 -16.26 -10.51
N ASN A 291 -17.39 -17.52 -10.75
CA ASN A 291 -18.65 -18.11 -10.29
C ASN A 291 -18.74 -18.12 -8.75
N ASN A 292 -17.67 -18.52 -8.06
CA ASN A 292 -17.65 -18.57 -6.60
C ASN A 292 -17.82 -17.18 -5.95
N LEU A 293 -17.17 -16.16 -6.52
CA LEU A 293 -17.32 -14.77 -6.07
C LEU A 293 -18.71 -14.21 -6.39
N HIS A 294 -19.28 -14.59 -7.53
CA HIS A 294 -20.65 -14.18 -7.88
C HIS A 294 -21.70 -14.71 -6.90
N GLU A 295 -21.57 -15.99 -6.50
CA GLU A 295 -22.45 -16.63 -5.52
C GLU A 295 -22.32 -16.01 -4.12
N ASN A 296 -21.10 -15.61 -3.73
CA ASN A 296 -20.79 -15.04 -2.42
C ASN A 296 -20.63 -13.51 -2.43
N TRP A 297 -21.16 -12.83 -3.46
CA TRP A 297 -20.90 -11.40 -3.71
C TRP A 297 -21.22 -10.49 -2.52
N THR A 298 -22.27 -10.80 -1.76
CA THR A 298 -22.67 -10.03 -0.58
C THR A 298 -21.59 -9.99 0.51
N MET A 299 -20.75 -11.03 0.60
CA MET A 299 -19.58 -11.05 1.50
C MET A 299 -18.46 -10.14 0.99
N VAL A 300 -18.36 -9.94 -0.32
CA VAL A 300 -17.32 -9.13 -0.97
C VAL A 300 -17.72 -7.64 -0.98
N GLU A 301 -19.01 -7.33 -1.23
CA GLU A 301 -19.54 -5.97 -1.29
C GLU A 301 -19.72 -5.35 0.10
N GLY A 302 -20.06 -6.15 1.12
CA GLY A 302 -20.39 -5.72 2.49
C GLY A 302 -19.31 -4.93 3.24
N GLY A 303 -18.11 -4.81 2.65
CA GLY A 303 -16.99 -4.05 3.15
C GLY A 303 -16.87 -2.61 2.65
N SER A 304 -17.63 -2.19 1.63
CA SER A 304 -17.40 -0.90 0.95
C SER A 304 -18.32 0.22 1.48
N PRO A 305 -17.88 1.08 2.42
CA PRO A 305 -18.55 2.36 2.61
C PRO A 305 -18.37 3.16 1.32
N GLY A 306 -19.50 3.65 0.80
CA GLY A 306 -19.56 4.41 -0.43
C GLY A 306 -18.55 5.57 -0.42
N MET A 307 -17.88 5.76 -1.55
CA MET A 307 -17.15 6.98 -1.90
C MET A 307 -16.04 7.49 -0.97
N ASP A 308 -15.66 6.77 0.09
CA ASP A 308 -14.54 7.19 0.94
C ASP A 308 -13.21 6.84 0.27
N ASP A 309 -12.53 7.90 -0.20
CA ASP A 309 -11.13 7.93 -0.62
C ASP A 309 -10.25 7.51 0.56
N SER A 310 -9.61 6.35 0.43
CA SER A 310 -8.93 5.66 1.54
C SER A 310 -7.76 6.47 2.08
N PHE A 311 -7.21 7.37 1.25
CA PHE A 311 -6.04 8.18 1.55
C PHE A 311 -6.37 9.67 1.76
N SER A 312 -7.60 10.12 1.49
CA SER A 312 -8.02 11.53 1.65
C SER A 312 -7.64 12.14 3.01
N SER A 313 -7.82 11.38 4.09
CA SER A 313 -7.53 11.82 5.46
C SER A 313 -6.03 11.95 5.78
N LEU A 314 -5.15 11.36 4.95
CA LEU A 314 -3.70 11.39 5.18
C LEU A 314 -3.07 12.67 4.67
N TYR A 315 -3.61 13.27 3.60
CA TYR A 315 -3.15 14.54 3.06
C TYR A 315 -3.19 15.62 4.14
N LYS A 316 -2.10 16.39 4.22
CA LYS A 316 -1.99 17.47 5.19
C LYS A 316 -2.94 18.59 4.80
N THR A 317 -3.84 18.96 5.70
CA THR A 317 -4.64 20.18 5.52
C THR A 317 -3.77 21.40 5.78
N THR A 318 -3.41 22.11 4.71
CA THR A 318 -2.65 23.36 4.82
C THR A 318 -3.59 24.48 5.26
N PHE A 319 -3.49 24.89 6.52
CA PHE A 319 -4.13 26.12 6.98
C PHE A 319 -3.22 27.30 6.68
N ASP A 320 -3.67 28.22 5.83
CA ASP A 320 -2.96 29.48 5.57
C ASP A 320 -3.14 30.46 6.74
N ASN A 321 -2.50 30.11 7.86
CA ASN A 321 -2.49 30.93 9.05
C ASN A 321 -1.73 32.24 8.83
N MET A 322 -0.81 32.27 7.85
CA MET A 322 0.04 33.43 7.56
C MET A 322 -0.75 34.53 6.86
N THR A 323 -1.46 34.23 5.78
CA THR A 323 -2.30 35.21 5.08
C THR A 323 -3.44 35.68 5.97
N ASN A 324 -4.05 34.77 6.73
CA ASN A 324 -5.06 35.13 7.74
C ASN A 324 -4.48 36.06 8.82
N TYR A 325 -3.25 35.82 9.28
CA TYR A 325 -2.57 36.68 10.24
C TYR A 325 -2.23 38.05 9.63
N LEU A 326 -1.70 38.10 8.42
CA LEU A 326 -1.36 39.33 7.71
C LEU A 326 -2.59 40.20 7.47
N LYS A 327 -3.69 39.60 7.02
CA LYS A 327 -4.97 40.31 6.83
C LYS A 327 -5.50 40.90 8.14
N LYS A 328 -5.48 40.13 9.24
CA LYS A 328 -5.83 40.63 10.57
C LYS A 328 -4.89 41.73 11.05
N LYS A 329 -3.61 41.69 10.66
CA LYS A 329 -2.62 42.72 11.00
C LYS A 329 -2.90 44.01 10.23
N GLU A 330 -3.20 43.93 8.94
CA GLU A 330 -3.58 45.08 8.11
C GLU A 330 -4.86 45.75 8.63
N GLU A 331 -5.88 44.97 8.98
CA GLU A 331 -7.12 45.47 9.58
C GLU A 331 -6.87 46.26 10.88
N ARG A 332 -5.99 45.75 11.75
CA ARG A 332 -5.60 46.47 12.99
C ARG A 332 -4.90 47.79 12.68
N VAL A 333 -4.01 47.82 11.70
CA VAL A 333 -3.30 49.04 11.29
C VAL A 333 -4.28 50.05 10.73
N GLN A 334 -5.22 49.62 9.90
CA GLN A 334 -6.24 50.49 9.31
C GLN A 334 -7.17 51.08 10.38
N GLN A 335 -7.63 50.27 11.33
CA GLN A 335 -8.44 50.75 12.46
C GLN A 335 -7.69 51.76 13.34
N GLN A 336 -6.38 51.58 13.54
CA GLN A 336 -5.55 52.54 14.26
C GLN A 336 -5.40 53.86 13.50
N LEU A 337 -5.23 53.81 12.17
CA LEU A 337 -5.16 54.98 11.31
C LEU A 337 -6.49 55.74 11.30
N GLU A 338 -7.63 55.04 11.21
CA GLU A 338 -8.96 55.65 11.29
C GLU A 338 -9.22 56.29 12.65
N LYS A 339 -8.87 55.61 13.76
CA LYS A 339 -8.95 56.20 15.11
C LYS A 339 -8.08 57.45 15.24
N LYS A 340 -6.87 57.46 14.65
CA LYS A 340 -5.99 58.65 14.63
C LYS A 340 -6.56 59.78 13.77
N LYS A 341 -7.19 59.49 12.63
CA LYS A 341 -7.87 60.49 11.79
C LYS A 341 -9.08 61.11 12.50
N ARG A 342 -9.92 60.29 13.14
CA ARG A 342 -11.07 60.77 13.95
C ARG A 342 -10.64 61.65 15.13
N ARG A 343 -9.47 61.42 15.70
CA ARG A 343 -8.91 62.27 16.77
C ARG A 343 -8.31 63.59 16.29
N LYS A 344 -8.00 63.72 14.99
CA LYS A 344 -7.38 64.92 14.41
C LYS A 344 -8.38 65.91 13.77
N ASN A 345 -9.59 65.45 13.44
CA ASN A 345 -10.69 66.29 13.00
C ASN A 345 -11.84 66.17 14.02
N PRO A 346 -11.86 67.02 15.08
CA PRO A 346 -12.95 67.04 16.05
C PRO A 346 -14.28 67.50 15.45
#